data_AF-A0A838ETP6-F1
#
_entry.id   AF-A0A838ETP6-F1
#
_cell.length_a   1.000
_cell.length_b   1.000
_cell.length_c   1.000
_cell.angle_alpha   90.00
_cell.angle_beta   90.00
_cell.angle_gamma   90.00
#
_symmetry.space_group_name_H-M   'P 1'
#
loop_
_entity.id
_entity.type
_entity.pdbx_description
1 polymer ?
#
loop_
_entity_poly.entity_id
_entity_poly.type
_entity_poly.pdbx_seq_one_letter_code
_entity_poly.pdbx_strand_id
1 'polypeptide(L)'
;MSQQFKYFQLHPLLAETTHLILNYDQGILSLVVGEEILEQQLLSPSEMYVIDALLKNYPEYCPYEAVLAAMTGKSIDACREKVLWGLEEGTVDVVMRPVRNLLGRCRLKLRPFGIEIKSLVHMGYLLVPLKRKSGARVNFSTLERVEKK
;
A
#
# COMPACT_ATOMS: atom_id res chain seq x y z
N MET A 1 -20.79 0.93 14.54
CA MET A 1 -20.96 1.27 13.11
C MET A 1 -19.63 1.00 12.43
N SER A 2 -19.46 -0.17 11.81
CA SER A 2 -18.25 -0.46 11.02
C SER A 2 -18.31 0.36 9.73
N GLN A 3 -17.33 1.23 9.53
CA GLN A 3 -17.19 1.95 8.27
C GLN A 3 -16.85 0.95 7.17
N GLN A 4 -17.84 0.62 6.34
CA GLN A 4 -17.74 -0.38 5.27
C GLN A 4 -16.71 0.01 4.20
N PHE A 5 -16.68 1.30 3.84
CA PHE A 5 -15.79 1.86 2.84
C PHE A 5 -14.94 2.96 3.43
N LYS A 6 -13.67 2.97 3.05
CA LYS A 6 -12.75 4.04 3.39
C LYS A 6 -12.04 4.59 2.16
N TYR A 7 -12.02 5.90 2.07
CA TYR A 7 -11.53 6.67 0.94
C TYR A 7 -10.18 7.29 1.28
N PHE A 8 -9.24 7.22 0.33
CA PHE A 8 -7.93 7.83 0.45
C PHE A 8 -7.62 8.64 -0.80
N GLN A 9 -7.18 9.88 -0.60
CA GLN A 9 -6.54 10.70 -1.61
C GLN A 9 -5.05 10.72 -1.28
N LEU A 10 -4.23 10.17 -2.18
CA LEU A 10 -2.78 10.06 -1.96
C LEU A 10 -2.03 11.06 -2.81
N HIS A 11 -2.27 12.36 -2.64
CA HIS A 11 -1.49 13.37 -3.36
C HIS A 11 -0.11 13.55 -2.70
N PRO A 12 1.02 13.62 -3.44
CA PRO A 12 1.15 13.56 -4.91
C PRO A 12 1.44 12.15 -5.48
N LEU A 13 1.30 11.08 -4.69
CA LEU A 13 1.51 9.71 -5.16
C LEU A 13 0.59 9.31 -6.31
N LEU A 14 -0.65 9.78 -6.30
CA LEU A 14 -1.66 9.62 -7.34
C LEU A 14 -2.20 10.99 -7.78
N ALA A 15 -2.88 11.04 -8.93
CA ALA A 15 -3.49 12.28 -9.43
C ALA A 15 -4.61 12.77 -8.51
N GLU A 16 -4.83 14.08 -8.43
CA GLU A 16 -5.81 14.70 -7.52
C GLU A 16 -7.26 14.25 -7.75
N THR A 17 -7.58 13.80 -8.96
CA THR A 17 -8.91 13.29 -9.33
C THR A 17 -9.11 11.83 -8.98
N THR A 18 -8.07 11.14 -8.47
CA THR A 18 -8.11 9.71 -8.18
C THR A 18 -8.34 9.44 -6.69
N HIS A 19 -9.11 8.39 -6.40
CA HIS A 19 -9.36 7.92 -5.05
C HIS A 19 -9.03 6.45 -4.95
N LEU A 20 -8.39 6.05 -3.85
CA LEU A 20 -8.36 4.66 -3.43
C LEU A 20 -9.52 4.40 -2.48
N ILE A 21 -10.27 3.34 -2.73
CA ILE A 21 -11.39 2.92 -1.89
C ILE A 21 -11.08 1.53 -1.35
N LEU A 22 -10.99 1.41 -0.03
CA LEU A 22 -10.89 0.14 0.65
C LEU A 22 -12.28 -0.28 1.16
N ASN A 23 -12.80 -1.38 0.63
CA ASN A 23 -14.00 -2.05 1.11
C ASN A 23 -13.60 -3.15 2.11
N TYR A 24 -13.92 -2.95 3.38
CA TYR A 24 -13.53 -3.89 4.44
C TYR A 24 -14.34 -5.19 4.43
N ASP A 25 -15.60 -5.14 3.99
CA ASP A 25 -16.48 -6.31 3.99
C ASP A 25 -16.06 -7.30 2.90
N GLN A 26 -15.67 -6.78 1.74
CA GLN A 26 -15.27 -7.61 0.58
C GLN A 26 -13.76 -7.82 0.50
N GLY A 27 -12.97 -7.07 1.28
CA GLY A 27 -11.51 -7.07 1.17
C GLY A 27 -11.03 -6.55 -0.18
N ILE A 28 -11.69 -5.55 -0.76
CA ILE A 28 -11.34 -5.03 -2.09
C ILE A 28 -10.72 -3.65 -1.96
N LEU A 29 -9.57 -3.45 -2.60
CA LEU A 29 -9.00 -2.13 -2.86
C LEU A 29 -9.32 -1.75 -4.31
N SER A 30 -9.94 -0.58 -4.51
CA SER A 30 -10.29 -0.04 -5.84
C SER A 30 -9.63 1.31 -6.10
N LEU A 31 -9.21 1.56 -7.33
CA LEU A 31 -8.82 2.88 -7.83
C LEU A 31 -9.98 3.44 -8.63
N VAL A 32 -10.43 4.64 -8.26
CA VAL A 32 -11.60 5.28 -8.87
C VAL A 32 -11.25 6.69 -9.34
N VAL A 33 -11.74 7.06 -10.52
CA VAL A 33 -11.69 8.42 -11.07
C VAL A 33 -13.09 8.81 -11.51
N GLY A 34 -13.70 9.77 -10.82
CA GLY A 34 -15.12 10.07 -11.01
C GLY A 34 -15.98 8.85 -10.67
N GLU A 35 -16.71 8.33 -11.66
CA GLU A 35 -17.56 7.14 -11.55
C GLU A 35 -16.89 5.86 -12.10
N GLU A 36 -15.69 5.97 -12.69
CA GLU A 36 -15.01 4.85 -13.32
C GLU A 36 -14.06 4.15 -12.35
N ILE A 37 -14.15 2.83 -12.29
CA ILE A 37 -13.20 1.97 -11.58
C ILE A 37 -12.08 1.61 -12.55
N LEU A 38 -10.87 2.10 -12.28
CA LEU A 38 -9.70 1.85 -13.12
C LEU A 38 -8.99 0.54 -12.77
N GLU A 39 -8.95 0.20 -11.48
CA GLU A 39 -8.28 -1.00 -11.00
C GLU A 39 -8.95 -1.55 -9.74
N GLN A 40 -8.91 -2.88 -9.57
CA GLN A 40 -9.34 -3.54 -8.35
C GLN A 40 -8.43 -4.70 -7.98
N GLN A 41 -8.21 -4.89 -6.68
CA GLN A 41 -7.50 -6.05 -6.15
C GLN A 41 -8.24 -6.61 -4.93
N LEU A 42 -8.46 -7.92 -4.93
CA LEU A 42 -8.91 -8.65 -3.75
C LEU A 42 -7.74 -8.81 -2.78
N LEU A 43 -7.97 -8.57 -1.50
CA LEU A 43 -7.02 -8.63 -0.41
C LEU A 43 -7.44 -9.71 0.59
N SER A 44 -6.46 -10.44 1.11
CA SER A 44 -6.67 -11.21 2.34
C SER A 44 -6.82 -10.27 3.54
N PRO A 45 -7.42 -10.71 4.66
CA PRO A 45 -7.61 -9.86 5.83
C PRO A 45 -6.31 -9.19 6.33
N SER A 46 -5.19 -9.93 6.40
CA SER A 46 -3.91 -9.36 6.83
C SER A 46 -3.35 -8.35 5.83
N GLU A 47 -3.49 -8.58 4.52
CA GLU A 47 -3.07 -7.61 3.50
C GLU A 47 -3.88 -6.33 3.60
N MET A 48 -5.20 -6.45 3.79
CA MET A 48 -6.11 -5.33 3.96
C MET A 48 -5.72 -4.44 5.15
N TYR A 49 -5.53 -5.01 6.33
CA TYR A 49 -5.16 -4.22 7.51
C TYR A 49 -3.78 -3.57 7.37
N VAL A 50 -2.81 -4.28 6.80
CA VAL A 50 -1.47 -3.71 6.56
C VAL A 50 -1.50 -2.60 5.51
N ILE A 51 -2.25 -2.77 4.42
CA ILE A 51 -2.41 -1.74 3.39
C ILE A 51 -3.14 -0.53 3.98
N ASP A 52 -4.22 -0.70 4.75
CA ASP A 52 -4.88 0.42 5.45
C ASP A 52 -3.91 1.17 6.37
N ALA A 53 -3.07 0.45 7.14
CA ALA A 53 -2.07 1.09 7.99
C ALA A 53 -1.06 1.92 7.18
N LEU A 54 -0.59 1.41 6.05
CA LEU A 54 0.31 2.15 5.15
C LEU A 54 -0.38 3.39 4.55
N LEU A 55 -1.62 3.24 4.07
CA LEU A 55 -2.39 4.33 3.48
C LEU A 55 -2.73 5.43 4.49
N LYS A 56 -3.02 5.06 5.74
CA LYS A 56 -3.29 6.01 6.85
C LYS A 56 -2.08 6.87 7.21
N ASN A 57 -0.86 6.34 7.04
CA ASN A 57 0.37 7.04 7.42
C ASN A 57 0.99 7.81 6.25
N TYR A 58 0.44 7.70 5.04
CA TYR A 58 0.91 8.51 3.91
C TYR A 58 0.54 9.99 4.14
N PRO A 59 1.43 10.97 3.86
CA PRO A 59 2.70 10.86 3.12
C PRO A 59 3.93 10.42 3.93
N GLU A 60 3.82 10.31 5.24
CA GLU A 60 4.89 9.83 6.11
C GLU A 60 5.14 8.32 5.97
N TYR A 61 6.18 7.84 6.67
CA TYR A 61 6.41 6.41 6.78
C TYR A 61 5.48 5.79 7.81
N CYS A 62 5.05 4.55 7.57
CA CYS A 62 4.37 3.74 8.57
C CYS A 62 5.41 3.01 9.43
N PRO A 63 5.44 3.22 10.75
CA PRO A 63 6.46 2.65 11.63
C PRO A 63 6.28 1.13 11.79
N TYR A 64 7.37 0.42 12.13
CA TYR A 64 7.36 -1.03 12.27
C TYR A 64 6.28 -1.55 13.20
N GLU A 65 6.06 -0.91 14.35
CA GLU A 65 5.04 -1.33 15.32
C GLU A 65 3.62 -1.21 14.76
N ALA A 66 3.34 -0.19 13.94
CA ALA A 66 2.03 0.01 13.35
C ALA A 66 1.73 -1.08 12.31
N VAL A 67 2.72 -1.41 11.48
CA VAL A 67 2.58 -2.51 10.50
C VAL A 67 2.48 -3.87 11.19
N LEU A 68 3.28 -4.09 12.24
CA LEU A 68 3.24 -5.33 13.02
C LEU A 68 1.91 -5.49 13.77
N ALA A 69 1.39 -4.41 14.36
CA ALA A 69 0.08 -4.37 15.01
C ALA A 69 -1.03 -4.68 13.99
N ALA A 70 -1.02 -4.02 12.83
CA ALA A 70 -1.98 -4.25 11.77
C ALA A 70 -1.97 -5.70 11.26
N MET A 71 -0.79 -6.31 11.14
CA MET A 71 -0.68 -7.71 10.71
C MET A 71 -1.17 -8.70 11.78
N THR A 72 -0.89 -8.44 13.06
CA THR A 72 -1.10 -9.40 14.15
C THR A 72 -2.39 -9.19 14.94
N GLY A 73 -3.03 -8.03 14.80
CA GLY A 73 -4.18 -7.63 15.62
C GLY A 73 -3.83 -7.28 17.07
N LYS A 74 -2.54 -7.17 17.41
CA LYS A 74 -2.08 -6.77 18.75
C LYS A 74 -2.11 -5.26 18.93
N SER A 75 -2.04 -4.80 20.18
CA SER A 75 -1.93 -3.37 20.49
C SER A 75 -0.62 -2.79 19.95
N ILE A 76 -0.65 -1.50 19.62
CA ILE A 76 0.53 -0.80 19.09
C ILE A 76 1.68 -0.80 20.09
N ASP A 77 1.39 -0.68 21.39
CA ASP A 77 2.40 -0.64 22.44
C ASP A 77 3.12 -1.98 22.62
N ALA A 78 2.38 -3.10 22.60
CA ALA A 78 2.98 -4.44 22.67
C ALA A 78 3.86 -4.71 21.43
N CYS A 79 3.44 -4.22 20.26
CA CYS A 79 4.26 -4.30 19.06
C CYS A 79 5.48 -3.38 19.12
N ARG A 80 5.36 -2.19 19.72
CA ARG A 80 6.46 -1.25 19.92
C ARG A 80 7.54 -1.82 20.82
N GLU A 81 7.16 -2.35 21.99
CA GLU A 81 8.09 -3.03 22.90
C GLU A 81 8.85 -4.15 22.20
N LYS A 82 8.14 -4.99 21.43
CA LYS A 82 8.77 -6.08 20.68
C LYS A 82 9.75 -5.59 19.61
N VAL A 83 9.42 -4.51 18.91
CA VAL A 83 10.30 -3.92 17.90
C VAL A 83 11.52 -3.29 18.55
N LEU A 84 11.34 -2.53 19.63
CA LEU A 84 12.44 -1.91 20.39
C LEU A 84 13.41 -2.96 20.91
N TRP A 85 12.91 -4.00 21.56
CA TRP A 85 13.73 -5.12 22.00
C TRP A 85 14.51 -5.76 20.83
N GLY A 86 13.84 -5.98 19.69
CA GLY A 86 14.51 -6.50 18.50
C GLY A 86 15.59 -5.56 17.96
N LEU A 87 15.40 -4.24 18.05
CA LEU A 87 16.41 -3.26 17.64
C LEU A 87 17.61 -3.26 18.58
N GLU A 88 17.38 -3.29 19.88
CA GLU A 88 18.43 -3.33 20.92
C GLU A 88 19.28 -4.61 20.81
N GLU A 89 18.64 -5.76 20.60
CA GLU A 89 19.32 -7.06 20.48
C GLU A 89 19.88 -7.31 19.06
N GLY A 90 19.71 -6.39 18.11
CA GLY A 90 20.13 -6.59 16.71
C GLY A 90 19.36 -7.70 15.98
N THR A 91 18.20 -8.10 16.47
CA THR A 91 17.34 -9.17 15.93
C THR A 91 16.04 -8.67 15.30
N VAL A 92 15.90 -7.36 15.06
CA VAL A 92 14.70 -6.75 14.46
C VAL A 92 14.30 -7.42 13.14
N ASP A 93 15.28 -7.92 12.39
CA ASP A 93 15.05 -8.67 11.16
C ASP A 93 14.24 -9.96 11.38
N VAL A 94 14.45 -10.64 12.50
CA VAL A 94 13.69 -11.82 12.89
C VAL A 94 12.27 -11.41 13.28
N VAL A 95 12.15 -10.36 14.10
CA VAL A 95 10.84 -9.80 14.52
C VAL A 95 10.00 -9.40 13.30
N MET A 96 10.62 -8.76 12.32
CA MET A 96 9.95 -8.21 11.13
C MET A 96 9.90 -9.17 9.93
N ARG A 97 10.52 -10.36 10.00
CA ARG A 97 10.44 -11.39 8.95
C ARG A 97 9.01 -11.71 8.49
N PRO A 98 8.03 -11.98 9.38
CA PRO A 98 6.66 -12.26 8.93
C PRO A 98 6.02 -11.06 8.22
N VAL A 99 6.28 -9.84 8.70
CA VAL A 99 5.82 -8.60 8.05
C VAL A 99 6.41 -8.48 6.64
N ARG A 100 7.71 -8.73 6.47
CA ARG A 100 8.36 -8.67 5.15
C ARG A 100 7.77 -9.68 4.17
N ASN A 101 7.46 -10.89 4.62
CA ASN A 101 6.83 -11.92 3.79
C ASN A 101 5.44 -11.47 3.31
N LEU A 102 4.63 -10.91 4.21
CA LEU A 102 3.31 -10.36 3.87
C LEU A 102 3.43 -9.17 2.89
N LEU A 103 4.34 -8.23 3.17
CA LEU A 103 4.58 -7.07 2.32
C LEU A 103 5.07 -7.44 0.92
N GLY A 104 5.72 -8.59 0.75
CA GLY A 104 6.04 -9.14 -0.58
C GLY A 104 4.79 -9.29 -1.45
N ARG A 105 3.68 -9.78 -0.87
CA ARG A 105 2.39 -9.92 -1.55
C ARG A 105 1.67 -8.58 -1.70
N CYS A 106 1.69 -7.73 -0.66
CA CYS A 106 1.11 -6.39 -0.73
C CYS A 106 1.72 -5.56 -1.87
N ARG A 107 3.04 -5.63 -2.07
CA ARG A 107 3.72 -4.94 -3.18
C ARG A 107 3.18 -5.36 -4.54
N LEU A 108 2.97 -6.65 -4.76
CA LEU A 108 2.42 -7.14 -6.04
C LEU A 108 1.02 -6.60 -6.29
N LYS A 109 0.19 -6.52 -5.23
CA LYS A 109 -1.17 -5.98 -5.34
C LYS A 109 -1.21 -4.45 -5.47
N LEU A 110 -0.22 -3.72 -4.95
CA LEU A 110 -0.17 -2.25 -5.08
C LEU A 110 0.41 -1.77 -6.42
N ARG A 111 1.11 -2.63 -7.15
CA ARG A 111 1.72 -2.27 -8.44
C ARG A 111 0.74 -1.82 -9.53
N PRO A 112 -0.42 -2.48 -9.75
CA PRO A 112 -1.44 -1.99 -10.69
C PRO A 112 -1.89 -0.55 -10.41
N PHE A 113 -1.91 -0.15 -9.13
CA PHE A 113 -2.23 1.20 -8.68
C PHE A 113 -1.10 2.21 -8.89
N GLY A 114 0.06 1.79 -9.42
CA GLY A 114 1.23 2.63 -9.55
C GLY A 114 1.96 2.92 -8.24
N ILE A 115 1.74 2.11 -7.20
CA ILE A 115 2.29 2.29 -5.86
C ILE A 115 3.34 1.20 -5.56
N GLU A 116 4.44 1.59 -4.92
CA GLU A 116 5.47 0.66 -4.42
C GLU A 116 5.72 0.89 -2.92
N ILE A 117 6.08 -0.18 -2.20
CA ILE A 117 6.37 -0.13 -0.76
C ILE A 117 7.88 -0.21 -0.56
N LYS A 118 8.49 0.85 -0.07
CA LYS A 118 9.91 0.87 0.31
C LYS A 118 10.11 0.63 1.80
N SER A 119 11.14 -0.12 2.13
CA SER A 119 11.58 -0.28 3.52
C SER A 119 12.49 0.89 3.91
N LEU A 120 12.29 1.45 5.10
CA LEU A 120 13.21 2.35 5.77
C LEU A 120 13.91 1.56 6.88
N VAL A 121 15.23 1.50 6.81
CA VAL A 121 16.06 0.70 7.71
C VAL A 121 15.84 1.16 9.15
N HIS A 122 15.52 0.22 10.04
CA HIS A 122 15.23 0.43 11.46
C HIS A 122 14.05 1.36 11.80
N MET A 123 13.24 1.79 10.83
CA MET A 123 12.13 2.72 11.07
C MET A 123 10.77 2.15 10.69
N GLY A 124 10.63 1.68 9.45
CA GLY A 124 9.29 1.48 8.90
C GLY A 124 9.23 1.21 7.41
N TYR A 125 8.11 1.58 6.82
CA TYR A 125 7.83 1.44 5.40
C TYR A 125 7.17 2.70 4.84
N LEU A 126 7.51 3.06 3.60
CA LEU A 126 7.01 4.25 2.93
C LEU A 126 6.33 3.87 1.62
N LEU A 127 5.19 4.50 1.32
CA LEU A 127 4.57 4.42 0.00
C LEU A 127 5.22 5.43 -0.94
N VAL A 128 5.63 4.95 -2.11
CA VAL A 128 6.28 5.78 -3.13
C VAL A 128 5.74 5.45 -4.52
N PRO A 129 5.88 6.35 -5.51
CA PRO A 129 5.48 6.05 -6.87
C PRO A 129 6.27 4.84 -7.41
N LEU A 130 5.57 3.92 -8.08
CA LEU A 130 6.21 2.83 -8.80
C LEU A 130 7.05 3.42 -9.94
N LYS A 131 8.38 3.33 -9.81
CA LYS A 131 9.28 3.72 -10.91
C LYS A 131 8.99 2.82 -12.12
N ARG A 132 8.41 3.38 -13.18
CA ARG A 132 8.38 2.71 -14.48
C ARG A 132 9.83 2.51 -14.91
N LYS A 133 10.26 1.26 -15.14
CA LYS A 133 11.57 1.01 -15.79
C LYS A 133 11.54 1.74 -17.13
N SER A 134 12.48 2.65 -17.35
CA SER A 134 12.59 3.54 -18.51
C SER A 134 12.86 2.82 -19.86
N GLY A 135 12.47 1.54 -20.01
CA GLY A 135 12.81 0.70 -21.15
C GLY A 135 11.62 0.12 -21.92
N ALA A 136 10.37 0.31 -21.48
CA ALA A 136 9.20 -0.06 -22.26
C ALA A 136 8.68 1.16 -23.02
N ARG A 137 9.19 1.38 -24.25
CA ARG A 137 8.54 2.27 -25.21
C ARG A 137 7.17 1.68 -25.53
N VAL A 138 6.12 2.20 -24.90
CA VAL A 138 4.76 2.02 -25.40
C VAL A 138 4.62 3.01 -26.56
N ASN A 139 4.59 2.50 -27.79
CA ASN A 139 4.24 3.30 -28.96
C ASN A 139 2.77 3.73 -28.85
N PHE A 140 2.54 4.97 -28.44
CA PHE A 140 1.22 5.63 -28.54
C PHE A 140 1.03 6.22 -29.95
N SER A 141 1.19 5.43 -31.01
CA SER A 141 0.98 5.89 -32.39
C SER A 141 -0.25 5.29 -33.09
N THR A 142 -1.21 4.71 -32.36
CA THR A 142 -2.37 4.06 -32.99
C THR A 142 -3.72 4.43 -32.37
N LEU A 143 -3.89 5.67 -31.88
CA LEU A 143 -5.22 6.20 -31.52
C LEU A 143 -5.62 7.50 -32.23
N GLU A 144 -4.83 8.00 -33.20
CA GLU A 144 -5.22 9.14 -34.05
C GLU A 144 -5.46 8.74 -35.51
N ARG A 145 -6.29 7.72 -35.76
CA ARG A 145 -6.83 7.45 -37.11
C ARG A 145 -8.33 7.13 -37.15
N VAL A 146 -9.08 7.61 -36.17
CA VAL A 146 -10.55 7.66 -36.27
C VAL A 146 -11.02 9.07 -35.93
N GLU A 147 -10.56 10.04 -36.72
CA GLU A 147 -11.26 11.31 -36.95
C GLU A 147 -10.50 12.09 -38.03
N LYS A 148 -10.92 11.88 -39.29
CA LYS A 148 -10.85 12.76 -40.47
C LYS A 148 -10.73 11.92 -41.75
N LYS A 149 -11.86 11.38 -42.19
CA LYS A 149 -12.52 11.75 -43.45
C LYS A 149 -13.73 10.87 -43.68
#